data_AF-A0A914TQJ6-F1
#
_entry.id   AF-A0A914TQJ6-F1
#
_cell.length_a   1.000
_cell.length_b   1.000
_cell.length_c   1.000
_cell.angle_alpha   90.00
_cell.angle_beta   90.00
_cell.angle_gamma   90.00
#
_symmetry.space_group_name_H-M   'P 1'
#
loop_
_entity.id
_entity.type
_entity.pdbx_description
1 polymer ?
#
loop_
_entity_poly.entity_id
_entity_poly.type
_entity_poly.pdbx_seq_one_letter_code
_entity_poly.pdbx_strand_id
1 'polypeptide(L)'
;MSVSKFFFIFFLLNFIQFFEAKTFWIVTKVVNLEFNNACLAKSCFLNGLRFRIVHSISDLDEFSLIEWPSQKFISEKIFTSFWNSGDPSHVNTQLEVINYDPTYHFPR
;
A
#
# COMPACT_ATOMS: atom_id res chain seq x y z
N MET A 1 -10.16 41.84 32.79
CA MET A 1 -10.03 41.58 31.33
C MET A 1 -8.75 40.82 30.92
N SER A 2 -8.04 40.15 31.85
CA SER A 2 -6.76 39.48 31.57
C SER A 2 -6.86 37.93 31.56
N VAL A 3 -7.75 37.37 32.38
CA VAL A 3 -7.87 35.90 32.58
C VAL A 3 -8.39 35.16 31.34
N SER A 4 -9.30 35.77 30.58
CA SER A 4 -9.89 35.17 29.37
C SER A 4 -8.86 34.97 28.23
N LYS A 5 -7.86 35.86 28.11
CA LYS A 5 -6.82 35.77 27.08
C LYS A 5 -5.84 34.63 27.37
N PHE A 6 -5.46 34.44 28.63
CA PHE A 6 -4.61 33.33 29.06
C PHE A 6 -5.28 31.98 28.85
N PHE A 7 -6.58 31.87 29.13
CA PHE A 7 -7.35 30.64 28.89
C PHE A 7 -7.41 30.28 27.40
N PHE A 8 -7.61 31.29 26.54
CA PHE A 8 -7.64 31.09 25.08
C PHE A 8 -6.28 30.66 24.52
N ILE A 9 -5.19 31.25 25.02
CA ILE A 9 -3.82 30.86 24.64
C ILE A 9 -3.50 29.44 25.11
N PHE A 10 -3.89 29.07 26.33
CA PHE A 10 -3.70 27.72 26.85
C PHE A 10 -4.52 26.68 26.06
N PHE A 11 -5.74 27.04 25.66
CA PHE A 11 -6.59 26.21 24.81
C PHE A 11 -5.98 26.03 23.40
N LEU A 12 -5.47 27.11 22.80
CA LEU A 12 -4.77 27.05 21.50
C LEU A 12 -3.47 26.23 21.57
N LEU A 13 -2.69 26.37 22.64
CA LEU A 13 -1.45 25.60 22.84
C LEU A 13 -1.73 24.09 22.98
N ASN A 14 -2.80 23.70 23.70
CA ASN A 14 -3.22 22.30 23.78
C ASN A 14 -3.77 21.78 22.45
N PHE A 15 -4.44 22.63 21.66
CA PHE A 15 -4.94 22.24 20.34
C PHE A 15 -3.81 21.98 19.34
N ILE A 16 -2.72 22.74 19.41
CA ILE A 16 -1.55 22.61 18.53
C ILE A 16 -0.80 21.30 18.81
N GLN A 17 -0.77 20.81 20.05
CA GLN A 17 -0.14 19.53 20.39
C GLN A 17 -0.88 18.30 19.82
N PHE A 18 -2.11 18.44 19.32
CA PHE A 18 -2.90 17.32 18.81
C PHE A 18 -2.64 17.02 17.32
N PHE A 19 -1.93 17.90 16.59
CA PHE A 19 -1.61 17.74 15.17
C PHE A 19 -0.13 17.40 14.93
N GLU A 20 0.46 16.55 15.77
CA GLU A 20 1.72 15.91 15.39
C GLU A 20 1.40 14.87 14.31
N ALA A 21 1.55 15.28 13.04
CA ALA A 21 1.42 14.38 11.91
C ALA A 21 2.46 13.27 12.06
N LYS A 22 2.00 12.08 12.46
CA LYS A 22 2.85 10.90 12.60
C LYS A 22 3.33 10.51 11.21
N THR A 23 4.56 10.87 10.89
CA THR A 23 5.22 10.41 9.67
C THR A 23 5.80 9.02 9.91
N PHE A 24 5.69 8.14 8.92
CA PHE A 24 6.20 6.77 9.03
C PHE A 24 6.50 6.20 7.65
N TRP A 25 7.22 5.07 7.64
CA TRP A 25 7.43 4.29 6.42
C TRP A 25 7.18 2.82 6.71
N ILE A 26 6.80 2.09 5.66
CA ILE A 26 6.52 0.66 5.73
C ILE A 26 7.37 -0.02 4.67
N VAL A 27 7.97 -1.13 5.07
CA VAL A 27 8.76 -1.98 4.19
C VAL A 27 8.09 -3.34 4.11
N THR A 28 7.63 -3.69 2.92
CA THR A 28 7.04 -5.00 2.64
C THR A 28 8.00 -5.78 1.78
N LYS A 29 8.33 -7.01 2.21
CA LYS A 29 9.19 -7.94 1.46
C LYS A 29 8.39 -9.18 1.09
N VAL A 30 8.31 -9.46 -0.21
CA VAL A 30 7.73 -10.71 -0.72
C VAL A 30 8.80 -11.78 -0.66
N VAL A 31 8.66 -12.70 0.30
CA VAL A 31 9.62 -13.79 0.55
C VAL A 31 9.42 -14.95 -0.42
N ASN A 32 8.17 -15.36 -0.63
CA ASN A 32 7.81 -16.36 -1.64
C ASN A 32 6.48 -15.94 -2.29
N LEU A 33 6.38 -16.14 -3.60
CA LEU A 33 5.17 -15.90 -4.37
C LEU A 33 5.02 -17.03 -5.38
N GLU A 34 4.17 -17.99 -5.02
CA GLU A 34 3.80 -19.08 -5.90
C GLU A 34 2.45 -18.75 -6.53
N PHE A 35 2.49 -18.55 -7.84
CA PHE A 35 1.29 -18.34 -8.64
C PHE A 35 1.17 -19.47 -9.65
N ASN A 36 0.11 -20.27 -9.50
CA ASN A 36 -0.16 -21.40 -10.36
C ASN A 36 -1.35 -21.06 -11.27
N ASN A 37 -1.11 -21.02 -12.58
CA ASN A 37 -2.20 -20.94 -13.55
C ASN A 37 -2.96 -22.27 -13.57
N ALA A 38 -4.28 -22.20 -13.76
CA ALA A 38 -5.11 -23.39 -14.01
C ALA A 38 -4.84 -24.08 -15.36
N CYS A 39 -4.00 -23.48 -16.21
CA CYS A 39 -3.68 -24.01 -17.52
C CYS A 39 -2.25 -24.57 -17.56
N LEU A 40 -2.13 -25.83 -18.03
CA LEU A 40 -0.90 -26.60 -18.14
C LEU A 40 -0.05 -26.21 -19.37
N ALA A 41 -0.54 -25.32 -20.23
CA ALA A 41 0.14 -24.92 -21.45
C ALA A 41 1.12 -23.76 -21.20
N LYS A 42 2.34 -23.90 -21.70
CA LYS A 42 3.42 -22.88 -21.63
C LYS A 42 2.98 -21.51 -22.19
N SER A 43 1.98 -21.48 -23.06
CA SER A 43 1.39 -20.29 -23.68
C SER A 43 0.47 -19.47 -22.75
N CYS A 44 -0.03 -20.03 -21.65
CA CYS A 44 -0.74 -19.24 -20.64
C CYS A 44 0.17 -18.77 -19.51
N PHE A 45 1.50 -18.91 -19.61
CA PHE A 45 2.38 -17.98 -18.90
C PHE A 45 2.28 -16.61 -19.60
N LEU A 46 1.16 -15.95 -19.31
CA LEU A 46 0.60 -14.76 -19.91
C LEU A 46 1.68 -13.71 -20.22
N ASN A 47 1.84 -13.38 -21.51
CA ASN A 47 2.35 -12.06 -21.87
C ASN A 47 1.50 -11.00 -21.16
N GLY A 48 2.12 -10.20 -20.30
CA GLY A 48 1.45 -9.07 -19.65
C GLY A 48 0.89 -9.30 -18.24
N LEU A 49 1.02 -10.50 -17.64
CA LEU A 49 0.63 -10.68 -16.24
C LEU A 49 1.61 -9.95 -15.31
N ARG A 50 1.03 -9.19 -14.37
CA ARG A 50 1.79 -8.34 -13.45
C ARG A 50 1.36 -8.63 -12.02
N PHE A 51 2.29 -8.54 -11.11
CA PHE A 51 1.99 -8.51 -9.68
C PHE A 51 2.01 -7.06 -9.21
N ARG A 52 1.14 -6.72 -8.27
CA ARG A 52 1.08 -5.41 -7.65
C ARG A 52 1.03 -5.56 -6.14
N ILE A 53 1.84 -4.78 -5.41
CA ILE A 53 1.62 -4.55 -3.98
C ILE A 53 0.98 -3.17 -3.85
N VAL A 54 -0.07 -3.08 -3.03
CA VAL A 54 -0.73 -1.82 -2.67
C VAL A 54 -0.66 -1.66 -1.16
N HIS A 55 -0.17 -0.51 -0.71
CA HIS A 55 -0.35 -0.05 0.66
C HIS A 55 -1.40 1.05 0.66
N SER A 56 -2.41 0.93 1.51
CA SER A 56 -3.44 1.94 1.73
C SER A 56 -3.68 2.14 3.22
N ILE A 57 -4.27 3.26 3.61
CA ILE A 57 -4.67 3.50 5.00
C ILE A 57 -6.19 3.65 5.01
N SER A 58 -6.89 2.89 5.84
CA SER A 58 -8.37 2.78 5.75
C SER A 58 -9.12 4.11 5.90
N ASP A 59 -8.52 5.10 6.56
CA ASP A 59 -9.11 6.43 6.80
C ASP A 59 -8.60 7.51 5.82
N LEU A 60 -7.74 7.15 4.87
CA LEU A 60 -7.20 8.04 3.84
C LEU A 60 -7.54 7.47 2.47
N ASP A 61 -8.00 8.32 1.55
CA ASP A 61 -8.18 7.97 0.14
C ASP A 61 -6.84 7.89 -0.63
N GLU A 62 -5.72 7.77 0.08
CA GLU A 62 -4.38 7.70 -0.48
C GLU A 62 -3.84 6.25 -0.48
N PHE A 63 -3.18 5.88 -1.57
CA PHE A 63 -2.51 4.60 -1.71
C PHE A 63 -1.14 4.76 -2.36
N SER A 64 -0.23 3.85 -2.03
CA SER A 64 1.05 3.70 -2.70
C SER A 64 1.18 2.28 -3.25
N LEU A 65 1.73 2.14 -4.45
CA LEU A 65 1.83 0.84 -5.11
C LEU A 65 3.15 0.63 -5.84
N ILE A 66 3.48 -0.63 -6.06
CA ILE A 66 4.55 -1.06 -6.96
C ILE A 66 4.07 -2.23 -7.79
N GLU A 67 4.48 -2.27 -9.06
CA GLU A 67 4.14 -3.36 -9.97
C GLU A 67 5.39 -3.97 -10.63
N TRP A 68 5.34 -5.26 -10.93
CA TRP A 68 6.38 -5.93 -11.69
C TRP A 68 5.83 -7.08 -12.56
N PRO A 69 6.51 -7.42 -13.66
CA PRO A 69 6.08 -8.51 -14.55
C PRO A 69 6.32 -9.88 -13.91
N SER A 70 5.44 -10.85 -14.19
CA SER A 70 5.55 -12.23 -13.71
C SER A 70 6.67 -13.05 -14.36
N GLN A 71 7.10 -12.64 -15.55
CA GLN A 71 8.10 -13.34 -16.38
C GLN A 71 9.52 -13.29 -15.82
N LYS A 72 9.79 -12.40 -14.86
CA LYS A 72 11.07 -12.38 -14.16
C LYS A 72 10.95 -13.29 -12.95
N PHE A 73 11.58 -14.46 -12.98
CA PHE A 73 11.81 -15.29 -11.78
C PHE A 73 12.24 -14.37 -10.64
N ILE A 74 11.36 -14.23 -9.65
CA ILE A 74 11.35 -13.07 -8.79
C ILE A 74 12.50 -13.22 -7.78
N SER A 75 13.59 -12.51 -8.02
CA SER A 75 14.45 -12.03 -6.94
C SER A 75 13.58 -11.30 -5.91
N GLU A 76 13.86 -11.47 -4.62
CA GLU A 76 13.15 -10.81 -3.51
C GLU A 76 12.65 -9.39 -3.89
N LYS A 77 11.34 -9.15 -3.78
CA LYS A 77 10.75 -7.83 -4.04
C LYS A 77 10.52 -7.12 -2.74
N ILE A 78 11.14 -5.96 -2.62
CA ILE A 78 11.04 -5.07 -1.48
C ILE A 78 10.30 -3.83 -1.97
N PHE A 79 9.24 -3.47 -1.25
CA PHE A 79 8.47 -2.25 -1.48
C PHE A 79 8.52 -1.39 -0.23
N THR A 80 8.98 -0.15 -0.39
CA THR A 80 9.00 0.84 0.68
C THR A 80 8.03 1.96 0.35
N SER A 81 7.06 2.22 1.22
CA SER A 81 6.13 3.34 1.11
C SER A 81 6.34 4.32 2.25
N PHE A 82 6.37 5.60 1.95
CA PHE A 82 6.44 6.68 2.93
C PHE A 82 5.08 7.36 3.08
N TRP A 83 4.73 7.71 4.31
CA TRP A 83 3.46 8.33 4.68
C TRP A 83 3.71 9.54 5.57
N ASN A 84 3.15 10.68 5.17
CA ASN A 84 3.26 11.94 5.91
C ASN A 84 2.07 12.17 6.87
N SER A 85 1.08 11.28 6.85
CA SER A 85 -0.15 11.35 7.63
C SER A 85 -0.78 9.96 7.77
N GLY A 86 -1.78 9.84 8.64
CA GLY A 86 -2.50 8.59 8.90
C GLY A 86 -2.03 7.83 10.14
N ASP A 87 -2.79 6.80 10.50
CA ASP A 87 -2.45 5.90 11.62
C ASP A 87 -1.79 4.62 11.08
N PRO A 88 -0.54 4.29 11.50
CA PRO A 88 0.13 3.06 11.13
C PRO A 88 -0.66 1.79 11.45
N SER A 89 -1.54 1.82 12.46
CA SER A 89 -2.37 0.68 12.85
C SER A 89 -3.50 0.38 11.86
N HIS A 90 -3.82 1.32 10.97
CA HIS A 90 -4.89 1.20 9.97
C HIS A 90 -4.35 0.95 8.56
N VAL A 91 -3.05 0.68 8.43
CA VAL A 91 -2.43 0.36 7.14
C VAL A 91 -2.87 -1.04 6.69
N ASN A 92 -3.29 -1.12 5.45
CA ASN A 92 -3.56 -2.36 4.75
C ASN A 92 -2.52 -2.61 3.66
N THR A 93 -2.08 -3.87 3.53
CA THR A 93 -1.17 -4.32 2.48
C THR A 93 -1.87 -5.37 1.65
N GLN A 94 -2.06 -5.10 0.37
CA GLN A 94 -2.69 -6.00 -0.59
C GLN A 94 -1.68 -6.45 -1.63
N LEU A 95 -1.74 -7.72 -2.00
CA LEU A 95 -0.98 -8.30 -3.11
C LEU A 95 -1.97 -8.75 -4.19
N GLU A 96 -1.87 -8.15 -5.37
CA GLU A 96 -2.80 -8.37 -6.48
C GLU A 96 -2.09 -9.04 -7.67
N VAL A 97 -2.87 -9.83 -8.41
CA VAL A 97 -2.50 -10.38 -9.72
C VAL A 97 -3.29 -9.64 -10.79
N ILE A 98 -2.58 -8.96 -11.69
CA ILE A 98 -3.16 -8.02 -12.67
C ILE A 98 -3.06 -8.59 -14.07
N ASN A 99 -4.06 -8.26 -14.89
CA ASN A 99 -4.29 -8.81 -16.21
C ASN A 99 -4.59 -10.32 -16.18
N TYR A 100 -5.17 -10.79 -15.07
CA TYR A 100 -5.79 -12.10 -14.98
C TYR A 100 -7.26 -11.97 -15.39
N ASP A 101 -7.66 -12.60 -16.50
CA ASP A 101 -9.07 -12.68 -16.90
C ASP A 101 -9.74 -13.88 -16.19
N PRO A 102 -10.66 -13.64 -15.22
CA PRO A 102 -11.32 -14.72 -14.49
C PRO A 102 -12.37 -15.46 -15.34
N THR A 103 -12.79 -14.88 -16.47
CA THR A 103 -13.82 -15.44 -17.34
C THR A 103 -13.23 -16.43 -18.34
N TYR A 104 -12.05 -16.13 -18.88
CA TYR A 104 -11.45 -16.93 -19.95
C TYR A 104 -10.12 -17.61 -19.57
N HIS A 105 -9.56 -17.40 -18.38
CA HIS A 105 -8.27 -17.98 -17.97
C HIS A 105 -7.13 -17.74 -18.98
N PHE A 106 -7.25 -16.72 -19.84
CA PHE A 106 -6.28 -16.37 -20.88
C PHE A 106 -5.91 -14.87 -20.83
N PRO A 107 -4.67 -14.50 -21.22
CA PRO A 107 -4.24 -13.10 -21.35
C PRO A 107 -4.98 -12.40 -22.49
N ARG A 108 -5.19 -11.09 -22.37
CA ARG A 108 -5.27 -10.19 -23.53
C ARG A 108 -3.97 -9.41 -23.69
#